data_AF-A0A6J1X2Z1-F1
#
_entry.id   AF-A0A6J1X2Z1-F1
#
_cell.length_a   1.000
_cell.length_b   1.000
_cell.length_c   1.000
_cell.angle_alpha   90.00
_cell.angle_beta   90.00
_cell.angle_gamma   90.00
#
_symmetry.space_group_name_H-M   'P 1'
#
loop_
_entity.id
_entity.type
_entity.pdbx_description
1 polymer ?
#
loop_
_entity_poly.entity_id
_entity_poly.type
_entity_poly.pdbx_seq_one_letter_code
_entity_poly.pdbx_strand_id
1 'polypeptide(L)'
;VTTTFKEAGSDAENKAVTELCLRGLQLLSSWCSVLTELCSWKLLHPTDHASNQRCPPDAEEYERATRYNYTSEEKFAMIEVIAMIKGLQVLMARMETVFADAARRSIYAELQDFVQLVLREPLRKAIKNKKDLIRR
;
A
#
# COMPACT_ATOMS: atom_id res chain seq x y z
N VAL A 1 -1.86 -23.36 -7.31
CA VAL A 1 -3.29 -23.28 -7.69
C VAL A 1 -3.43 -22.05 -8.56
N THR A 2 -3.47 -22.26 -9.87
CA THR A 2 -3.56 -21.20 -10.88
C THR A 2 -5.01 -20.74 -10.93
N THR A 3 -5.31 -19.50 -10.59
CA THR A 3 -6.64 -18.92 -10.83
C THR A 3 -6.90 -18.99 -12.33
N THR A 4 -7.86 -19.81 -12.71
CA THR A 4 -8.30 -20.04 -14.08
C THR A 4 -8.70 -18.70 -14.72
N PHE A 5 -8.20 -18.45 -15.94
CA PHE A 5 -8.60 -17.30 -16.75
C PHE A 5 -10.12 -17.27 -16.89
N LYS A 6 -10.75 -16.30 -16.22
CA LYS A 6 -12.17 -15.96 -16.40
C LYS A 6 -12.29 -15.05 -17.61
N GLU A 7 -13.40 -15.14 -18.33
CA GLU A 7 -13.74 -14.19 -19.40
C GLU A 7 -13.56 -12.74 -18.93
N ALA A 8 -13.27 -11.83 -19.88
CA ALA A 8 -13.07 -10.42 -19.58
C ALA A 8 -14.28 -9.87 -18.82
N GLY A 9 -14.08 -9.46 -17.56
CA GLY A 9 -15.11 -8.83 -16.75
C GLY A 9 -15.57 -7.51 -17.39
N SER A 10 -16.77 -7.08 -17.03
CA SER A 10 -17.28 -5.75 -17.38
C SER A 10 -16.36 -4.62 -16.88
N ASP A 11 -16.46 -3.43 -17.46
CA ASP A 11 -15.65 -2.27 -17.02
C ASP A 11 -15.82 -1.97 -15.53
N ALA A 12 -17.05 -2.12 -15.01
CA ALA A 12 -17.35 -1.95 -13.58
C ALA A 12 -16.64 -3.00 -12.71
N GLU A 13 -16.61 -4.26 -13.13
CA GLU A 13 -15.91 -5.32 -12.41
C GLU A 13 -14.38 -5.12 -12.45
N ASN A 14 -13.82 -4.78 -13.62
CA ASN A 14 -12.40 -4.48 -13.76
C ASN A 14 -11.99 -3.34 -12.84
N LYS A 15 -12.81 -2.28 -12.76
CA LYS A 15 -12.59 -1.16 -11.85
C LYS A 15 -12.62 -1.60 -10.39
N ALA A 16 -13.65 -2.34 -9.97
CA ALA A 16 -13.76 -2.80 -8.59
C ALA A 16 -12.58 -3.69 -8.16
N VAL A 17 -12.11 -4.58 -9.05
CA VAL A 17 -10.92 -5.42 -8.81
C VAL A 17 -9.64 -4.58 -8.73
N THR A 18 -9.52 -3.56 -9.58
CA THR A 18 -8.39 -2.61 -9.56
C THR A 18 -8.35 -1.83 -8.26
N GLU A 19 -9.50 -1.30 -7.81
CA GLU A 19 -9.64 -0.60 -6.54
C GLU A 19 -9.37 -1.52 -5.33
N LEU A 20 -9.74 -2.80 -5.41
CA LEU A 20 -9.41 -3.78 -4.39
C LEU A 20 -7.89 -4.01 -4.32
N CYS A 21 -7.22 -4.14 -5.46
CA CYS A 21 -5.76 -4.25 -5.53
C CYS A 21 -5.09 -3.03 -4.87
N LEU A 22 -5.49 -1.82 -5.25
CA LEU A 22 -4.95 -0.57 -4.69
C LEU A 22 -5.14 -0.51 -3.18
N ARG A 23 -6.35 -0.83 -2.67
CA ARG A 23 -6.62 -0.86 -1.23
C ARG A 23 -5.77 -1.90 -0.50
N GLY A 24 -5.55 -3.07 -1.10
CA GLY A 24 -4.67 -4.08 -0.55
C GLY A 24 -3.22 -3.59 -0.40
N LEU A 25 -2.69 -2.92 -1.43
CA LEU A 25 -1.35 -2.34 -1.39
C LEU A 25 -1.23 -1.22 -0.35
N GLN A 26 -2.23 -0.34 -0.27
CA GLN A 26 -2.28 0.73 0.73
C GLN A 26 -2.34 0.18 2.16
N LEU A 27 -3.12 -0.87 2.40
CA LEU A 27 -3.22 -1.52 3.70
C LEU A 27 -1.89 -2.17 4.11
N LEU A 28 -1.25 -2.90 3.20
CA LEU A 28 0.10 -3.44 3.42
C LEU A 28 1.11 -2.33 3.73
N SER A 29 1.08 -1.22 2.97
CA SER A 29 1.94 -0.08 3.21
C SER A 29 1.72 0.51 4.61
N SER A 30 0.46 0.69 5.01
CA SER A 30 0.11 1.24 6.32
C SER A 30 0.64 0.37 7.46
N TRP A 31 0.45 -0.95 7.42
CA TRP A 31 0.95 -1.85 8.46
C TRP A 31 2.48 -1.92 8.49
N CYS A 32 3.14 -1.94 7.33
CA CYS A 32 4.60 -1.89 7.25
C CYS A 32 5.16 -0.58 7.83
N SER A 33 4.49 0.55 7.58
CA SER A 33 4.86 1.85 8.15
C SER A 33 4.76 1.83 9.67
N VAL A 34 3.68 1.30 10.24
CA VAL A 34 3.53 1.20 11.71
C VAL A 34 4.69 0.44 12.36
N LEU A 35 5.09 -0.70 11.79
CA LEU A 35 6.23 -1.47 12.31
C LEU A 35 7.56 -0.73 12.16
N THR A 36 7.77 -0.11 11.00
CA THR A 36 9.00 0.65 10.72
C THR A 36 9.12 1.84 11.65
N GLU A 37 8.05 2.62 11.81
CA GLU A 37 7.99 3.79 12.68
C GLU A 37 8.21 3.40 14.16
N LEU A 38 7.59 2.31 14.63
CA LEU A 38 7.82 1.79 15.97
C LEU A 38 9.29 1.43 16.18
N CYS A 39 9.89 0.66 15.27
CA CYS A 39 11.29 0.27 15.35
C CYS A 39 12.21 1.49 15.33
N SER A 40 11.96 2.46 14.44
CA SER A 40 12.73 3.70 14.37
C SER A 40 12.63 4.51 15.65
N TRP A 41 11.42 4.63 16.22
CA TRP A 41 11.22 5.33 17.49
C TRP A 41 11.97 4.64 18.63
N LYS A 42 11.88 3.31 18.75
CA LYS A 42 12.58 2.54 19.79
C LYS A 42 14.10 2.59 19.66
N LEU A 43 14.62 2.65 18.44
CA LEU A 43 16.06 2.82 18.17
C LEU A 43 16.57 4.19 18.63
N LEU A 44 15.76 5.25 18.48
CA LEU A 44 16.11 6.60 18.89
C LEU A 44 15.86 6.89 20.38
N HIS A 45 15.12 6.01 21.07
CA HIS A 45 14.77 6.16 22.48
C HIS A 45 15.09 4.87 23.27
N PRO A 46 16.38 4.55 23.48
CA PRO A 46 16.78 3.38 24.26
C PRO A 46 16.22 3.43 25.69
N THR A 47 15.78 2.28 26.22
CA THR A 47 15.39 2.21 27.63
C THR A 47 16.62 2.31 28.54
N ASP A 48 16.40 2.57 29.82
CA ASP A 48 17.41 2.47 30.86
C ASP A 48 16.96 1.53 32.00
N HIS A 49 17.86 1.31 32.96
CA HIS A 49 17.59 0.49 34.14
C HIS A 49 16.48 1.08 35.03
N ALA A 50 16.36 2.41 35.07
CA ALA A 50 15.33 3.10 35.85
C ALA A 50 13.92 2.83 35.30
N SER A 51 13.77 2.87 33.97
CA SER A 51 12.50 2.63 33.27
C SER A 51 12.19 1.15 33.12
N ASN A 52 13.21 0.30 33.00
CA ASN A 52 13.06 -1.15 32.91
C ASN A 52 14.10 -1.85 33.80
N GLN A 53 13.67 -2.34 34.96
CA GLN A 53 14.54 -3.05 35.91
C GLN A 53 15.20 -4.32 35.33
N ARG A 54 14.64 -4.89 34.24
CA ARG A 54 15.23 -6.04 33.55
C ARG A 54 16.40 -5.65 32.64
N CYS A 55 16.58 -4.37 32.35
CA CYS A 55 17.69 -3.85 31.58
C CYS A 55 18.92 -3.70 32.49
N PRO A 56 20.04 -4.42 32.27
CA PRO A 56 21.26 -4.21 33.04
C PRO A 56 21.78 -2.76 32.91
N PRO A 57 22.41 -2.20 33.96
CA PRO A 57 22.96 -0.84 33.90
C PRO A 57 24.16 -0.72 32.96
N ASP A 58 24.85 -1.82 32.69
CA ASP A 58 26.00 -1.95 31.78
C ASP A 58 25.60 -2.41 30.36
N ALA A 59 24.29 -2.55 30.08
CA ALA A 59 23.82 -2.96 28.76
C ALA A 59 24.21 -1.96 27.66
N GLU A 60 24.73 -2.49 26.55
CA GLU A 60 25.07 -1.69 25.37
C GLU A 60 23.82 -0.97 24.81
N GLU A 61 24.04 0.19 24.19
CA GLU A 61 22.96 1.02 23.64
C GLU A 61 22.04 0.26 22.68
N TYR A 62 22.60 -0.62 21.83
CA TYR A 62 21.79 -1.42 20.92
C TYR A 62 20.90 -2.44 21.64
N GLU A 63 21.39 -3.11 22.70
CA GLU A 63 20.54 -4.00 23.51
C GLU A 63 19.44 -3.21 24.24
N ARG A 64 19.76 -2.02 24.75
CA ARG A 64 18.80 -1.10 25.39
C ARG A 64 17.74 -0.61 24.42
N ALA A 65 18.08 -0.41 23.16
CA ALA A 65 17.16 0.05 22.12
C ALA A 65 16.30 -1.09 21.53
N THR A 66 16.78 -2.34 21.65
CA THR A 66 16.13 -3.51 21.06
C THR A 66 15.67 -4.50 22.13
N ARG A 67 16.54 -5.40 22.59
CA ARG A 67 16.23 -6.51 23.50
C ARG A 67 15.37 -6.12 24.71
N TYR A 68 15.71 -5.00 25.34
CA TYR A 68 15.05 -4.52 26.57
C TYR A 68 13.98 -3.45 26.32
N ASN A 69 13.81 -2.96 25.10
CA ASN A 69 12.88 -1.86 24.80
C ASN A 69 11.48 -2.29 24.36
N TYR A 70 11.18 -3.60 24.42
CA TYR A 70 9.86 -4.13 24.09
C TYR A 70 9.35 -5.01 25.22
N THR A 71 8.16 -4.68 25.69
CA THR A 71 7.34 -5.51 26.57
C THR A 71 6.92 -6.80 25.85
N SER A 72 6.46 -7.79 26.60
CA SER A 72 5.92 -9.02 26.00
C SER A 72 4.70 -8.73 25.12
N GLU A 73 3.83 -7.82 25.54
CA GLU A 73 2.63 -7.42 24.78
C GLU A 73 3.00 -6.75 23.45
N GLU A 74 3.94 -5.79 23.45
CA GLU A 74 4.44 -5.18 22.21
C GLU A 74 5.02 -6.23 21.25
N LYS A 75 5.80 -7.19 21.77
CA LYS A 75 6.36 -8.28 20.94
C LYS A 75 5.27 -9.13 20.31
N PHE A 76 4.23 -9.49 21.06
CA PHE A 76 3.10 -10.24 20.51
C PHE A 76 2.35 -9.45 19.45
N ALA A 77 2.02 -8.18 19.73
CA ALA A 77 1.34 -7.30 18.77
C ALA A 77 2.16 -7.14 17.47
N MET A 78 3.48 -6.98 17.57
CA MET A 78 4.36 -6.94 16.40
C MET A 78 4.30 -8.24 15.59
N ILE A 79 4.34 -9.40 16.25
CA ILE A 79 4.22 -10.70 15.57
C ILE A 79 2.87 -10.82 14.84
N GLU A 80 1.78 -10.39 15.47
CA GLU A 80 0.45 -10.41 14.85
C GLU A 80 0.39 -9.51 13.61
N VAL A 81 0.92 -8.28 13.68
CA VAL A 81 0.97 -7.37 12.54
C VAL A 81 1.84 -7.93 11.41
N ILE A 82 3.01 -8.51 11.73
CA ILE A 82 3.87 -9.18 10.74
C ILE A 82 3.12 -10.34 10.09
N ALA A 83 2.41 -11.16 10.87
CA ALA A 83 1.63 -12.28 10.35
C ALA A 83 0.50 -11.79 9.42
N MET A 84 -0.21 -10.72 9.77
CA MET A 84 -1.23 -10.09 8.92
C MET A 84 -0.65 -9.58 7.61
N ILE A 85 0.49 -8.86 7.66
CA ILE A 85 1.22 -8.40 6.47
C ILE A 85 1.58 -9.57 5.56
N LYS A 86 2.21 -10.61 6.11
CA LYS A 86 2.65 -11.77 5.32
C LYS A 86 1.49 -12.58 4.77
N GLY A 87 0.42 -12.75 5.55
CA GLY A 87 -0.80 -13.41 5.11
C GLY A 87 -1.44 -12.69 3.92
N LEU A 88 -1.65 -11.38 4.03
CA LEU A 88 -2.21 -10.57 2.96
C LEU A 88 -1.28 -10.50 1.73
N GLN A 89 0.04 -10.35 1.93
CA GLN A 89 1.03 -10.39 0.85
C GLN A 89 0.89 -11.66 0.00
N VAL A 90 0.75 -12.83 0.64
CA VAL A 90 0.58 -14.11 -0.06
C VAL A 90 -0.73 -14.15 -0.83
N LEU A 91 -1.84 -13.68 -0.24
CA LEU A 91 -3.13 -13.63 -0.92
C LEU A 91 -3.11 -12.70 -2.13
N MET A 92 -2.46 -11.54 -2.01
CA MET A 92 -2.31 -10.58 -3.10
C MET A 92 -1.43 -11.14 -4.24
N ALA A 93 -0.31 -11.79 -3.90
CA ALA A 93 0.55 -12.42 -4.89
C ALA A 93 -0.16 -13.53 -5.68
N ARG A 94 -1.04 -14.31 -5.03
CA ARG A 94 -1.86 -15.32 -5.72
C ARG A 94 -2.87 -14.73 -6.70
N MET A 95 -3.27 -13.48 -6.50
CA MET A 95 -4.22 -12.75 -7.34
C MET A 95 -3.53 -11.85 -8.37
N GLU A 96 -2.20 -11.85 -8.45
CA GLU A 96 -1.41 -10.91 -9.25
C GLU A 96 -1.87 -10.85 -10.71
N THR A 97 -2.07 -12.00 -11.35
CA THR A 97 -2.49 -12.05 -12.76
C THR A 97 -3.89 -11.45 -12.98
N VAL A 98 -4.81 -11.69 -12.04
CA VAL A 98 -6.17 -11.15 -12.06
C VAL A 98 -6.14 -9.64 -11.85
N PHE A 99 -5.37 -9.16 -10.87
CA PHE A 99 -5.20 -7.74 -10.61
C PHE A 99 -4.55 -7.01 -11.78
N ALA A 100 -3.49 -7.59 -12.37
CA ALA A 100 -2.78 -6.98 -13.48
C ALA A 100 -3.65 -6.85 -14.74
N ASP A 101 -4.47 -7.85 -15.04
CA ASP A 101 -5.39 -7.78 -16.19
C ASP A 101 -6.51 -6.76 -15.95
N ALA A 102 -7.16 -6.82 -14.79
CA ALA A 102 -8.22 -5.88 -14.43
C ALA A 102 -7.73 -4.43 -14.42
N ALA A 103 -6.55 -4.17 -13.85
CA ALA A 103 -5.94 -2.85 -13.82
C ALA A 103 -5.67 -2.32 -15.22
N ARG A 104 -5.10 -3.14 -16.11
CA ARG A 104 -4.83 -2.75 -17.49
C ARG A 104 -6.12 -2.37 -18.23
N ARG A 105 -7.18 -3.17 -18.08
CA ARG A 105 -8.48 -2.90 -18.70
C ARG A 105 -9.13 -1.65 -18.14
N SER A 106 -9.17 -1.51 -16.81
CA SER A 106 -9.75 -0.35 -16.13
C SER A 106 -9.05 0.94 -16.53
N ILE A 107 -7.71 0.96 -16.52
CA ILE A 107 -6.91 2.13 -16.92
C ILE A 107 -7.14 2.47 -18.39
N TYR A 108 -7.19 1.45 -19.27
CA TYR A 108 -7.45 1.67 -20.68
C TYR A 108 -8.84 2.29 -20.91
N ALA A 109 -9.89 1.74 -20.29
CA ALA A 109 -11.25 2.25 -20.41
C ALA A 109 -11.35 3.70 -19.91
N GLU A 110 -10.85 3.99 -18.71
CA GLU A 110 -10.86 5.35 -18.14
C GLU A 110 -10.09 6.35 -19.01
N LEU A 111 -8.94 5.93 -19.56
CA LEU A 111 -8.16 6.78 -20.46
C LEU A 111 -8.88 7.03 -21.79
N GLN A 112 -9.50 6.02 -22.39
CA GLN A 112 -10.26 6.17 -23.63
C GLN A 112 -11.46 7.09 -23.42
N ASP A 113 -12.23 6.90 -22.34
CA ASP A 113 -13.37 7.76 -22.02
C ASP A 113 -12.94 9.21 -21.79
N PHE A 114 -11.83 9.41 -21.08
CA PHE A 114 -11.28 10.74 -20.86
C PHE A 114 -10.91 11.42 -22.19
N VAL A 115 -10.14 10.76 -23.04
CA VAL A 115 -9.65 11.35 -24.30
C VAL A 115 -10.77 11.53 -25.32
N GLN A 116 -11.63 10.52 -25.51
CA GLN A 116 -12.62 10.51 -26.57
C GLN A 116 -13.92 11.25 -26.21
N LEU A 117 -14.32 11.22 -24.93
CA LEU A 117 -15.59 11.79 -24.47
C LEU A 117 -15.35 13.07 -23.68
N VAL A 118 -14.56 13.01 -22.61
CA VAL A 118 -14.40 14.13 -21.67
C VAL A 118 -13.68 15.32 -22.32
N LEU A 119 -12.61 15.08 -23.08
CA LEU A 119 -11.85 16.16 -23.74
C LEU A 119 -12.55 16.76 -24.97
N ARG A 120 -13.57 16.11 -25.52
CA ARG A 120 -14.25 16.55 -26.75
C ARG A 120 -14.82 17.96 -26.62
N GLU A 121 -15.53 18.24 -25.54
CA GLU A 121 -16.18 19.54 -25.32
C GLU A 121 -15.19 20.65 -24.93
N PRO A 122 -14.22 20.43 -24.01
CA PRO A 122 -13.11 21.36 -23.78
C PRO A 122 -12.35 21.74 -25.06
N LEU A 123 -12.01 20.75 -25.91
CA LEU A 123 -11.31 21.00 -27.18
C LEU A 123 -12.17 21.81 -28.14
N ARG A 124 -13.46 21.47 -28.28
CA ARG A 124 -14.41 22.26 -29.10
C ARG A 124 -14.47 23.72 -28.64
N LYS A 125 -14.54 23.97 -27.33
CA LYS A 125 -14.54 25.32 -26.76
C LYS A 125 -13.22 26.06 -26.99
N ALA A 126 -12.09 25.38 -26.84
CA ALA A 126 -10.78 25.96 -27.08
C ALA A 126 -10.62 26.42 -28.54
N ILE A 127 -11.05 25.59 -29.50
CA ILE A 127 -11.05 25.91 -30.93
C ILE A 127 -12.00 27.09 -31.21
N LYS A 128 -13.23 27.07 -30.68
CA LYS A 128 -14.22 28.15 -30.88
C LYS A 128 -13.70 29.51 -30.35
N ASN A 129 -13.01 29.49 -29.21
CA ASN A 129 -12.52 30.70 -28.54
C ASN A 129 -11.11 31.12 -28.99
N LYS A 130 -10.57 30.53 -30.07
CA LYS A 130 -9.23 30.82 -30.61
C LYS A 130 -8.11 30.77 -29.57
N LYS A 131 -8.19 29.82 -28.63
CA LYS A 131 -7.12 29.61 -27.63
C LYS A 131 -5.98 28.83 -28.28
N ASP A 132 -5.15 29.51 -29.07
CA ASP A 132 -4.10 28.90 -29.90
C ASP A 132 -3.05 28.10 -29.12
N LEU A 133 -2.83 28.41 -27.83
CA LEU A 133 -1.91 27.67 -26.96
C LEU A 133 -2.34 26.21 -26.69
N ILE A 134 -3.64 25.92 -26.78
CA ILE A 134 -4.22 24.57 -26.55
C ILE A 134 -4.35 23.80 -27.88
N ARG A 135 -4.16 24.47 -29.02
CA ARG A 135 -4.32 23.91 -30.36
C ARG A 135 -3.03 23.30 -30.93
N ARG A 136 -1.89 23.57 -30.29
CA ARG A 136 -0.57 23.04 -30.67
C ARG A 136 -0.22 21.80 -29.87
#